data_AF-A0A660M8B8-F1
#
_entry.id   AF-A0A660M8B8-F1
#
_cell.length_a   1.000
_cell.length_b   1.000
_cell.length_c   1.000
_cell.angle_alpha   90.00
_cell.angle_beta   90.00
_cell.angle_gamma   90.00
#
_symmetry.space_group_name_H-M   'P 1'
#
loop_
_entity.id
_entity.type
_entity.pdbx_description
1 polymer ?
#
loop_
_entity_poly.entity_id
_entity_poly.type
_entity_poly.pdbx_seq_one_letter_code
_entity_poly.pdbx_strand_id
1 'polypeptide(L)'
;MIKKILKPFFKIRNYWQYISFNEMAVLYISKNMRVFAVKLTSTFSLIYIYKFVHSIWIIPVCILIYYIAKFIGSMIAFFYISKNGPKHGMLLANILFIPALVLMASMGIFGKEMGLIVALISAVFKGISVSVENLSYNVDFSKAKTAKKVG
;
A
#
# COMPACT_ATOMS: atom_id res chain seq x y z
N MET A 1 -22.93 -17.08 -33.49
CA MET A 1 -21.61 -16.42 -33.32
C MET A 1 -21.59 -15.32 -32.27
N ILE A 2 -22.67 -14.54 -32.09
CA ILE A 2 -22.81 -13.47 -31.07
C ILE A 2 -22.60 -13.97 -29.62
N LYS A 3 -23.03 -15.19 -29.29
CA LYS A 3 -22.82 -15.82 -27.96
C LYS A 3 -21.34 -16.04 -27.61
N LYS A 4 -20.42 -16.17 -28.58
CA LYS A 4 -18.97 -16.32 -28.31
C LYS A 4 -18.30 -14.97 -28.01
N ILE A 5 -18.79 -13.89 -28.60
CA ILE A 5 -18.27 -12.52 -28.43
C ILE A 5 -18.70 -11.93 -27.07
N LEU A 6 -19.88 -12.31 -26.57
CA LEU A 6 -20.40 -11.83 -25.28
C LEU A 6 -19.88 -12.61 -24.06
N LYS A 7 -19.38 -13.84 -24.24
CA LYS A 7 -18.87 -14.67 -23.13
C LYS A 7 -17.75 -14.02 -22.29
N PRO A 8 -16.77 -13.30 -22.85
CA PRO A 8 -15.76 -12.58 -22.06
C PRO A 8 -16.38 -11.49 -21.18
N PHE A 9 -17.36 -10.74 -21.71
CA PHE A 9 -18.05 -9.67 -21.00
C PHE A 9 -18.95 -10.20 -19.87
N PHE A 10 -19.59 -11.36 -20.04
CA PHE A 10 -20.36 -12.01 -18.97
C PHE A 10 -19.47 -12.73 -17.94
N LYS A 11 -18.25 -13.16 -18.28
CA LYS A 11 -17.28 -13.67 -17.29
C LYS A 11 -16.85 -12.61 -16.29
N ILE A 12 -16.74 -11.35 -16.71
CA ILE A 12 -16.49 -10.20 -15.82
C ILE A 12 -17.69 -9.97 -14.87
N ARG A 13 -18.91 -10.32 -15.30
CA ARG A 13 -20.14 -10.22 -14.50
C ARG A 13 -20.30 -11.38 -13.49
N ASN A 14 -19.74 -12.56 -13.78
CA ASN A 14 -19.79 -13.77 -12.95
C ASN A 14 -18.55 -14.00 -12.06
N TYR A 15 -17.77 -12.97 -11.71
CA TYR A 15 -16.73 -13.10 -10.67
C TYR A 15 -17.33 -13.56 -9.32
N TRP A 16 -18.58 -13.15 -9.05
CA TRP A 16 -19.33 -13.39 -7.80
C TRP A 16 -19.85 -14.81 -7.59
N GLN A 17 -19.95 -15.62 -8.63
CA GLN A 17 -20.33 -17.04 -8.46
C GLN A 17 -19.15 -17.91 -7.99
N TYR A 18 -17.92 -17.38 -8.01
CA TYR A 18 -16.70 -18.11 -7.66
C TYR A 18 -15.93 -17.52 -6.46
N ILE A 19 -16.30 -16.32 -5.98
CA ILE A 19 -15.80 -15.79 -4.70
C ILE A 19 -16.48 -16.55 -3.56
N SER A 20 -15.79 -17.58 -3.10
CA SER A 20 -16.10 -18.21 -1.81
C SER A 20 -15.81 -17.21 -0.68
N PHE A 21 -16.48 -17.39 0.47
CA PHE A 21 -16.17 -16.68 1.72
C PHE A 21 -14.65 -16.62 2.02
N ASN A 22 -13.90 -17.63 1.57
CA ASN A 22 -12.44 -17.68 1.63
C ASN A 22 -11.73 -16.51 0.91
N GLU A 23 -12.16 -16.08 -0.27
CA GLU A 23 -11.49 -14.98 -0.98
C GLU A 23 -11.65 -13.64 -0.25
N MET A 24 -12.83 -13.40 0.33
CA MET A 24 -13.08 -12.20 1.13
C MET A 24 -12.29 -12.26 2.47
N ALA A 25 -12.21 -13.44 3.09
CA ALA A 25 -11.39 -13.67 4.27
C ALA A 25 -9.89 -13.46 3.97
N VAL A 26 -9.38 -13.94 2.84
CA VAL A 26 -7.99 -13.74 2.41
C VAL A 26 -7.67 -12.26 2.22
N LEU A 27 -8.56 -11.50 1.57
CA LEU A 27 -8.39 -10.04 1.41
C LEU A 27 -8.36 -9.33 2.77
N TYR A 28 -9.22 -9.74 3.69
CA TYR A 28 -9.30 -9.15 5.02
C TYR A 28 -8.07 -9.48 5.87
N ILE A 29 -7.64 -10.74 5.88
CA ILE A 29 -6.43 -11.18 6.59
C ILE A 29 -5.19 -10.49 6.03
N SER A 30 -5.06 -10.44 4.70
CA SER A 30 -3.96 -9.75 4.02
C SER A 30 -3.93 -8.26 4.40
N LYS A 31 -5.08 -7.59 4.39
CA LYS A 31 -5.19 -6.18 4.81
C LYS A 31 -4.78 -5.98 6.26
N ASN A 32 -5.23 -6.85 7.17
CA ASN A 32 -4.89 -6.75 8.58
C ASN A 32 -3.40 -6.97 8.83
N MET A 33 -2.82 -8.02 8.23
CA MET A 33 -1.37 -8.29 8.30
C MET A 33 -0.56 -7.09 7.80
N ARG A 34 -1.03 -6.48 6.72
CA ARG A 34 -0.39 -5.33 6.11
C ARG A 34 -0.47 -4.07 6.98
N VAL A 35 -1.65 -3.76 7.54
CA VAL A 35 -1.83 -2.65 8.48
C VAL A 35 -1.01 -2.88 9.75
N PHE A 36 -0.97 -4.11 10.25
CA PHE A 36 -0.15 -4.49 11.39
C PHE A 36 1.33 -4.23 11.13
N ALA A 37 1.87 -4.71 10.01
CA ALA A 37 3.26 -4.47 9.62
C ALA A 37 3.57 -2.96 9.51
N VAL A 38 2.71 -2.20 8.83
CA VAL A 38 2.91 -0.75 8.68
C VAL A 38 2.92 -0.05 10.03
N LYS A 39 1.98 -0.36 10.94
CA LYS A 39 1.92 0.26 12.27
C LYS A 39 3.15 -0.10 13.10
N LEU A 40 3.50 -1.38 13.15
CA LEU A 40 4.65 -1.88 13.90
C LEU A 40 5.95 -1.23 13.41
N THR A 41 6.20 -1.25 12.09
CA THR A 41 7.36 -0.59 11.50
C THR A 41 7.35 0.93 11.76
N SER A 42 6.19 1.59 11.70
CA SER A 42 6.13 3.05 11.96
C SER A 42 6.60 3.43 13.36
N THR A 43 6.15 2.70 14.37
CA THR A 43 6.55 2.95 15.75
C THR A 43 8.05 2.74 15.92
N PHE A 44 8.58 1.60 15.46
CA PHE A 44 10.00 1.28 15.63
C PHE A 44 10.92 2.18 14.78
N SER A 45 10.53 2.53 13.55
CA SER A 45 11.32 3.44 12.71
C SER A 45 11.52 4.81 13.37
N LEU A 46 10.48 5.38 13.99
CA LEU A 46 10.61 6.69 14.65
C LEU A 46 11.53 6.61 15.87
N ILE A 47 11.41 5.56 16.67
CA ILE A 47 12.30 5.31 17.83
C ILE A 47 13.74 5.13 17.35
N TYR A 48 13.94 4.40 16.24
CA TYR A 48 15.26 4.14 15.68
C TYR A 48 15.93 5.41 15.15
N ILE A 49 15.20 6.24 14.40
CA ILE A 49 15.68 7.54 13.93
C ILE A 49 16.06 8.45 15.09
N TYR A 50 15.22 8.50 16.14
CA TYR A 50 15.51 9.29 17.33
C TYR A 50 16.80 8.82 18.04
N LYS A 51 16.96 7.50 18.23
CA LYS A 51 18.19 6.94 18.82
C LYS A 51 19.43 7.20 17.99
N PHE A 52 19.30 7.29 16.67
CA PHE A 52 20.45 7.47 15.78
C PHE A 52 20.93 8.93 15.70
N VAL A 53 19.99 9.88 15.61
CA VAL A 53 20.33 11.28 15.40
C VAL A 53 20.32 12.09 16.70
N HIS A 54 19.66 11.59 17.75
CA HIS A 54 19.51 12.26 19.06
C HIS A 54 18.83 13.64 19.01
N SER A 55 18.11 13.96 17.92
CA SER A 55 17.37 15.20 17.78
C SER A 55 15.87 14.92 17.66
N ILE A 56 15.09 15.59 18.51
CA ILE A 56 13.63 15.42 18.54
C ILE A 56 12.93 16.08 17.34
N TRP A 57 13.53 17.12 16.77
CA TRP A 57 12.98 17.89 15.64
C TRP A 57 12.88 17.08 14.34
N ILE A 58 13.63 15.99 14.23
CA ILE A 58 13.63 15.14 13.03
C ILE A 58 12.36 14.29 12.95
N ILE A 59 11.79 13.92 14.09
CA ILE A 59 10.56 13.11 14.17
C ILE A 59 9.41 13.78 13.41
N PRO A 60 9.01 15.04 13.70
CA PRO A 60 7.92 15.70 12.98
C PRO A 60 8.25 15.90 11.49
N VAL A 61 9.52 16.14 11.13
CA VAL A 61 9.94 16.27 9.73
C VAL A 61 9.74 14.95 8.96
N CYS A 62 10.14 13.82 9.54
CA CYS A 62 9.91 12.50 8.95
C CYS A 62 8.42 12.20 8.79
N ILE A 63 7.59 12.56 9.78
CA ILE A 63 6.14 12.40 9.70
C ILE A 63 5.55 13.26 8.58
N LEU A 64 5.97 14.53 8.48
CA LEU A 64 5.53 15.46 7.46
C LEU A 64 5.87 14.95 6.05
N ILE A 65 7.10 14.50 5.84
CA ILE A 65 7.55 13.90 4.56
C ILE A 65 6.73 12.65 4.22
N TYR A 66 6.49 11.78 5.21
CA TYR A 66 5.64 10.60 5.03
C TYR A 66 4.23 10.97 4.55
N TYR A 67 3.60 11.99 5.13
CA TYR A 67 2.25 12.41 4.74
C TYR A 67 2.23 13.10 3.37
N ILE A 68 3.23 13.90 3.02
CA ILE A 68 3.37 14.47 1.68
C ILE A 68 3.52 13.35 0.64
N ALA A 69 4.41 12.38 0.90
CA ALA A 69 4.59 11.23 0.02
C ALA A 69 3.32 10.38 -0.11
N LYS A 70 2.56 10.24 0.98
CA LYS A 70 1.26 9.56 0.98
C LYS A 70 0.22 10.31 0.14
N PHE A 71 0.22 11.64 0.17
CA PHE A 71 -0.64 12.46 -0.67
C PHE A 71 -0.30 12.30 -2.15
N ILE A 72 0.98 12.46 -2.52
CA ILE A 72 1.46 12.26 -3.90
C ILE A 72 1.17 10.84 -4.39
N GLY A 73 1.46 9.84 -3.54
CA GLY A 73 1.19 8.45 -3.85
C GLY A 73 -0.29 8.15 -4.08
N SER A 74 -1.21 8.86 -3.42
CA SER A 74 -2.65 8.69 -3.65
C SER A 74 -3.09 9.13 -5.05
N MET A 75 -2.47 10.19 -5.59
CA MET A 75 -2.69 10.62 -6.97
C MET A 75 -2.18 9.58 -7.95
N ILE A 76 -0.94 9.09 -7.74
CA ILE A 76 -0.34 8.03 -8.57
C ILE A 76 -1.19 6.76 -8.53
N ALA A 77 -1.65 6.38 -7.34
CA ALA A 77 -2.52 5.23 -7.13
C ALA A 77 -3.80 5.35 -7.96
N PHE A 78 -4.43 6.52 -7.99
CA PHE A 78 -5.66 6.75 -8.75
C PHE A 78 -5.46 6.47 -10.26
N PHE A 79 -4.39 7.01 -10.85
CA PHE A 79 -4.06 6.75 -12.25
C PHE A 79 -3.67 5.30 -12.52
N TYR A 80 -2.94 4.65 -11.62
CA TYR A 80 -2.51 3.27 -11.80
C TYR A 80 -3.68 2.27 -11.65
N ILE A 81 -4.52 2.45 -10.64
CA ILE A 81 -5.68 1.58 -10.35
C ILE A 81 -6.73 1.71 -11.45
N SER A 82 -6.95 2.91 -12.00
CA SER A 82 -7.92 3.11 -13.08
C SER A 82 -7.54 2.34 -14.36
N LYS A 83 -6.24 2.22 -14.66
CA LYS A 83 -5.74 1.49 -15.85
C LYS A 83 -5.59 -0.02 -15.61
N ASN A 84 -4.93 -0.40 -14.51
CA ASN A 84 -4.50 -1.79 -14.29
C ASN A 84 -5.39 -2.57 -13.31
N GLY A 85 -6.30 -1.87 -12.62
CA GLY A 85 -7.18 -2.45 -11.62
C GLY A 85 -6.56 -2.53 -10.20
N PRO A 86 -7.41 -2.78 -9.18
CA PRO A 86 -7.01 -2.70 -7.79
C PRO A 86 -6.06 -3.82 -7.34
N LYS A 87 -6.19 -5.05 -7.86
CA LYS A 87 -5.30 -6.17 -7.49
C LYS A 87 -3.83 -5.88 -7.83
N HIS A 88 -3.58 -5.31 -9.01
CA HIS A 88 -2.23 -4.88 -9.41
C HIS A 88 -1.72 -3.74 -8.53
N GLY A 89 -2.60 -2.82 -8.12
CA GLY A 89 -2.25 -1.76 -7.18
C GLY A 89 -1.82 -2.29 -5.81
N MET A 90 -2.51 -3.30 -5.27
CA MET A 90 -2.12 -3.96 -4.02
C MET A 90 -0.75 -4.65 -4.14
N LEU A 91 -0.47 -5.30 -5.28
CA LEU A 91 0.82 -5.92 -5.56
C LEU A 91 1.93 -4.87 -5.65
N LEU A 92 1.72 -3.79 -6.40
CA LEU A 92 2.67 -2.69 -6.54
C LEU A 92 2.98 -2.04 -5.19
N ALA A 93 1.97 -1.88 -4.33
CA ALA A 93 2.17 -1.37 -2.98
C ALA A 93 3.10 -2.28 -2.16
N ASN A 94 2.93 -3.60 -2.23
CA ASN A 94 3.82 -4.54 -1.53
C ASN A 94 5.24 -4.48 -2.08
N ILE A 95 5.42 -4.41 -3.41
CA ILE A 95 6.73 -4.23 -4.04
C ILE A 95 7.41 -2.95 -3.57
N LEU A 96 6.69 -1.83 -3.49
CA LEU A 96 7.24 -0.55 -3.00
C LEU A 96 7.58 -0.57 -1.50
N PHE A 97 6.95 -1.44 -0.72
CA PHE A 97 7.19 -1.52 0.71
C PHE A 97 8.49 -2.23 1.05
N ILE A 98 8.90 -3.22 0.25
CA ILE A 98 10.12 -3.99 0.49
C ILE A 98 11.35 -3.07 0.48
N PRO A 99 11.59 -2.22 -0.53
CA PRO A 99 12.67 -1.23 -0.52
C PRO A 99 12.58 -0.28 0.68
N ALA A 100 11.37 0.15 1.07
CA ALA A 100 11.22 1.03 2.23
C ALA A 100 11.77 0.37 3.51
N LEU A 101 11.49 -0.92 3.71
CA LEU A 101 12.01 -1.68 4.85
C LEU A 101 13.53 -1.89 4.75
N VAL A 102 14.03 -2.27 3.58
CA VAL A 102 15.46 -2.50 3.36
C VAL A 102 16.27 -1.24 3.61
N LEU A 103 15.80 -0.09 3.11
CA LEU A 103 16.44 1.22 3.34
C LEU A 103 16.43 1.59 4.82
N MET A 104 15.31 1.37 5.53
CA MET A 104 15.26 1.64 6.97
C MET A 104 16.23 0.75 7.75
N ALA A 105 16.36 -0.52 7.38
CA ALA A 105 17.29 -1.45 8.03
C ALA A 105 18.76 -1.13 7.72
N SER A 106 19.06 -0.61 6.53
CA SER A 106 20.43 -0.29 6.11
C SER A 106 20.93 1.06 6.62
N MET A 107 20.07 1.89 7.23
CA MET A 107 20.41 3.20 7.78
C MET A 107 21.64 3.18 8.71
N GLY A 108 21.81 2.13 9.52
CA GLY A 108 22.96 1.99 10.43
C GLY A 108 24.31 1.82 9.72
N ILE A 109 24.32 1.41 8.45
CA ILE A 109 25.53 1.12 7.66
C ILE A 109 26.14 2.42 7.10
N PHE A 110 25.31 3.42 6.80
CA PHE A 110 25.73 4.60 6.03
C PHE A 110 26.25 5.78 6.89
N GLY A 111 26.35 5.64 8.21
CA GLY A 111 26.76 6.74 9.10
C GLY A 111 25.68 7.82 9.27
N LYS A 112 25.97 8.85 10.08
CA LYS A 112 24.92 9.75 10.63
C LYS A 112 24.15 10.55 9.56
N GLU A 113 24.86 11.19 8.64
CA GLU A 113 24.24 12.08 7.64
C GLU A 113 23.56 11.30 6.50
N MET A 114 24.27 10.35 5.90
CA MET A 114 23.71 9.51 4.83
C MET A 114 22.59 8.59 5.35
N GLY A 115 22.70 8.10 6.59
CA GLY A 115 21.64 7.33 7.23
C GLY A 115 20.33 8.10 7.37
N LEU A 116 20.40 9.41 7.67
CA LEU A 116 19.21 10.27 7.72
C LEU A 116 18.57 10.42 6.34
N ILE A 117 19.38 10.63 5.29
CA ILE A 117 18.88 10.72 3.91
C ILE A 117 18.18 9.41 3.51
N VAL A 118 18.80 8.27 3.81
CA VAL A 118 18.23 6.93 3.56
C VAL A 118 16.90 6.75 4.31
N ALA A 119 16.80 7.21 5.56
CA ALA A 119 15.56 7.16 6.32
C ALA A 119 14.45 8.04 5.72
N LEU A 120 14.80 9.22 5.19
CA LEU A 120 13.84 10.08 4.49
C LEU A 120 13.35 9.45 3.19
N ILE A 121 14.24 8.86 2.40
CA ILE A 121 13.87 8.14 1.18
C ILE A 121 12.96 6.96 1.54
N SER A 122 13.29 6.19 2.58
CA SER A 122 12.44 5.11 3.10
C SER A 122 11.04 5.62 3.47
N ALA A 123 10.93 6.77 4.15
CA ALA A 123 9.65 7.38 4.50
C ALA A 123 8.81 7.74 3.27
N VAL A 124 9.45 8.20 2.18
CA VAL A 124 8.78 8.49 0.91
C VAL A 124 8.23 7.22 0.27
N PHE A 125 9.07 6.19 0.09
CA PHE A 125 8.63 4.91 -0.47
C PHE A 125 7.50 4.28 0.34
N LYS A 126 7.61 4.33 1.66
CA LYS A 126 6.58 3.86 2.58
C LYS A 126 5.28 4.65 2.45
N GLY A 127 5.34 5.97 2.38
CA GLY A 127 4.16 6.84 2.21
C GLY A 127 3.39 6.50 0.93
N ILE A 128 4.11 6.40 -0.19
CA ILE A 128 3.53 6.03 -1.49
C ILE A 128 2.93 4.63 -1.40
N SER A 129 3.70 3.65 -0.93
CA SER A 129 3.26 2.27 -0.78
C SER A 129 1.95 2.13 0.01
N VAL A 130 1.85 2.79 1.16
CA VAL A 130 0.65 2.75 2.02
C VAL A 130 -0.55 3.43 1.35
N SER A 131 -0.34 4.51 0.60
CA SER A 131 -1.42 5.20 -0.12
C SER A 131 -2.01 4.32 -1.24
N VAL A 132 -1.14 3.71 -2.05
CA VAL A 132 -1.53 2.83 -3.16
C VAL A 132 -2.32 1.63 -2.65
N GLU A 133 -1.86 1.00 -1.58
CA GLU A 133 -2.54 -0.14 -0.97
C GLU A 133 -3.93 0.22 -0.45
N ASN A 134 -4.05 1.34 0.29
CA ASN A 134 -5.33 1.77 0.86
C ASN A 134 -6.35 2.08 -0.23
N LEU A 135 -5.94 2.81 -1.27
CA LEU A 135 -6.82 3.14 -2.38
C LEU A 135 -7.23 1.89 -3.15
N SER A 136 -6.28 0.99 -3.42
CA SER A 136 -6.53 -0.28 -4.11
C SER A 136 -7.51 -1.16 -3.36
N TYR A 137 -7.30 -1.31 -2.04
CA TYR A 137 -8.19 -2.08 -1.18
C TYR A 137 -9.61 -1.50 -1.15
N ASN A 138 -9.74 -0.17 -0.98
CA ASN A 138 -11.06 0.49 -0.96
C ASN A 138 -11.79 0.35 -2.29
N VAL A 139 -11.07 0.43 -3.42
CA VAL A 139 -11.66 0.23 -4.75
C VAL A 139 -12.07 -1.23 -4.96
N ASP A 140 -11.26 -2.20 -4.53
CA ASP A 140 -11.60 -3.63 -4.64
C ASP A 140 -12.81 -3.97 -3.76
N PHE A 141 -12.85 -3.43 -2.54
CA PHE A 141 -13.97 -3.59 -1.64
C PHE A 141 -15.25 -2.88 -2.12
N SER A 142 -15.12 -1.72 -2.79
CA SER A 142 -16.27 -1.03 -3.38
C SER A 142 -16.85 -1.81 -4.56
N LYS A 143 -16.00 -2.41 -5.41
CA LYS A 143 -16.45 -3.39 -6.41
C LYS A 143 -17.18 -4.55 -5.75
N ALA A 144 -16.74 -4.96 -4.56
CA ALA A 144 -17.40 -6.01 -3.79
C ALA A 144 -18.78 -5.64 -3.25
N LYS A 145 -18.94 -4.40 -2.78
CA LYS A 145 -20.20 -3.91 -2.22
C LYS A 145 -21.26 -3.63 -3.31
N THR A 146 -20.87 -3.02 -4.42
CA THR A 146 -21.80 -2.60 -5.49
C THR A 146 -22.37 -3.77 -6.28
N ALA A 147 -21.66 -4.90 -6.34
CA ALA A 147 -22.18 -6.13 -6.94
C ALA A 147 -23.37 -6.75 -6.19
N LYS A 148 -23.62 -6.32 -4.94
CA LYS A 148 -24.74 -6.76 -4.11
C LYS A 148 -26.01 -5.93 -4.32
N LYS A 149 -26.42 -5.74 -5.57
CA LYS A 149 -27.74 -5.22 -5.95
C LYS A 149 -28.33 -6.04 -7.10
N VAL A 150 -28.64 -7.31 -6.82
CA VAL A 150 -29.80 -7.99 -7.41
C VAL A 150 -30.35 -8.88 -6.30
N GLY A 151 -31.19 -8.28 -5.46
CA GLY A 151 -32.30 -8.97 -4.82
C GLY A 151 -33.54 -8.65 -5.62
#